data_AF-A0A1H4MKJ3-F1
#
_entry.id   AF-A0A1H4MKJ3-F1
#
_cell.length_a   1.000
_cell.length_b   1.000
_cell.length_c   1.000
_cell.angle_alpha   90.00
_cell.angle_beta   90.00
_cell.angle_gamma   90.00
#
_symmetry.space_group_name_H-M   'P 1'
#
loop_
_entity.id
_entity.type
_entity.pdbx_description
1 polymer ?
#
loop_
_entity_poly.entity_id
_entity_poly.type
_entity_poly.pdbx_seq_one_letter_code
_entity_poly.pdbx_strand_id
1 'polypeptide(L)'
;MTFLLVFLAIVVLGAAFVMATPLLRRIRVGGRSVSAPDLEDGFEEPVANLPAVLLPERPTPADVDRLRFSLGLRGYRMDQVDEVLDRLRDQLAVQQSELNQLRGRLAELTAGSAVVGPATGDRPHE
;
A
#
# COMPACT_ATOMS: atom_id res chain seq x y z
N MET A 1 34.11 45.33 -10.22
CA MET A 1 35.16 44.42 -9.70
C MET A 1 34.60 43.46 -8.65
N THR A 2 33.97 43.95 -7.58
CA THR A 2 33.40 43.11 -6.50
C THR A 2 32.27 42.17 -6.92
N PHE A 3 31.36 42.60 -7.81
CA PHE A 3 30.24 41.77 -8.29
C PHE A 3 30.70 40.50 -9.03
N LEU A 4 31.79 40.59 -9.78
CA LEU A 4 32.36 39.47 -10.53
C LEU A 4 32.98 38.44 -9.57
N LEU A 5 33.60 38.91 -8.48
CA LEU A 5 34.15 38.05 -7.42
C LEU A 5 33.03 37.32 -6.65
N VAL A 6 31.91 38.00 -6.35
CA VAL A 6 30.76 37.37 -5.67
C VAL A 6 30.11 36.31 -6.57
N PHE A 7 29.92 36.61 -7.86
CA PHE A 7 29.39 35.64 -8.82
C PHE A 7 30.29 34.41 -8.95
N LEU A 8 31.62 34.63 -9.08
CA LEU A 8 32.60 33.56 -9.12
C LEU A 8 32.56 32.70 -7.84
N ALA A 9 32.44 33.33 -6.66
CA ALA A 9 32.36 32.62 -5.39
C ALA A 9 31.12 31.71 -5.30
N ILE A 10 29.95 32.19 -5.74
CA ILE A 10 28.71 31.40 -5.74
C ILE A 10 28.79 30.21 -6.71
N VAL A 11 29.34 30.44 -7.92
CA VAL A 11 29.54 29.38 -8.92
C VAL A 11 30.49 28.30 -8.40
N VAL A 12 31.60 28.69 -7.76
CA VAL A 12 32.56 27.75 -7.16
C VAL A 12 31.93 26.96 -6.02
N LEU A 13 31.13 27.60 -5.16
CA LEU A 13 30.45 26.93 -4.04
C LEU A 13 29.42 25.90 -4.54
N GLY A 14 28.64 26.27 -5.56
CA GLY A 14 27.67 25.38 -6.21
C GLY A 14 28.33 24.20 -6.91
N ALA A 15 29.41 24.45 -7.66
CA ALA A 15 30.19 23.41 -8.33
C ALA A 15 30.84 22.44 -7.33
N ALA A 16 31.38 22.95 -6.21
CA ALA A 16 31.94 22.12 -5.15
C ALA A 16 30.87 21.22 -4.50
N PHE A 17 29.65 21.72 -4.29
CA PHE A 17 28.54 20.93 -3.72
C PHE A 17 28.07 19.81 -4.67
N VAL A 18 28.01 20.08 -5.97
CA VAL A 18 27.65 19.09 -7.01
C VAL A 18 28.77 18.06 -7.23
N MET A 19 30.04 18.45 -7.07
CA MET A 19 31.17 17.52 -7.15
C MET A 19 31.43 16.72 -5.86
N ALA A 20 31.04 17.23 -4.69
CA ALA A 20 31.20 16.53 -3.41
C ALA A 20 30.12 15.45 -3.16
N THR A 21 28.93 15.61 -3.74
CA THR A 21 27.79 14.66 -3.58
C THR A 21 28.01 13.26 -4.19
N PRO A 22 28.67 13.08 -5.36
CA PRO A 22 28.98 11.73 -5.87
C PRO A 22 30.19 11.08 -5.18
N LEU A 23 31.10 11.86 -4.57
CA LEU A 23 32.31 11.32 -3.94
C LEU A 23 32.06 10.81 -2.52
N LEU A 24 31.19 11.47 -1.74
CA LEU A 24 30.77 10.96 -0.43
C LEU A 24 30.00 9.63 -0.53
N ARG A 25 29.27 9.40 -1.63
CA ARG A 25 28.58 8.13 -1.89
C ARG A 25 29.55 6.99 -2.24
N ARG A 26 30.75 7.28 -2.76
CA ARG A 26 31.80 6.28 -3.04
C ARG A 26 32.66 5.92 -1.83
N ILE A 27 32.93 6.86 -0.91
CA ILE A 27 33.79 6.59 0.26
C ILE A 27 33.08 5.68 1.28
N ARG A 28 31.74 5.63 1.31
CA ARG A 28 30.99 4.66 2.12
C ARG A 28 30.89 3.25 1.46
N VAL A 29 31.46 3.07 0.26
CA VAL A 29 31.45 1.83 -0.54
C VAL A 29 32.87 1.26 -0.77
N GLY A 30 33.94 1.85 -0.20
CA GLY A 30 35.31 1.36 -0.34
C GLY A 30 35.82 0.64 0.93
N GLY A 31 35.81 -0.69 0.90
CA GLY A 31 36.00 -1.56 2.06
C GLY A 31 37.39 -1.64 2.72
N ARG A 32 37.37 -2.15 3.96
CA ARG A 32 38.50 -2.83 4.62
C ARG A 32 38.25 -4.33 4.49
N SER A 33 38.92 -4.98 3.55
CA SER A 33 38.94 -6.42 3.40
C SER A 33 39.76 -7.06 4.52
N VAL A 34 39.10 -7.81 5.41
CA VAL A 34 39.71 -8.89 6.19
C VAL A 34 39.03 -10.18 5.75
N SER A 35 39.85 -11.15 5.37
CA SER A 35 39.47 -12.41 4.73
C SER A 35 38.59 -13.32 5.60
N ALA A 36 37.51 -13.84 5.00
CA ALA A 36 36.81 -15.15 5.10
C ALA A 36 36.69 -15.87 6.47
N PRO A 37 35.54 -16.52 6.81
CA PRO A 37 34.86 -17.46 5.92
C PRO A 37 33.32 -17.38 5.85
N ASP A 38 32.81 -17.82 4.70
CA ASP A 38 31.63 -18.67 4.54
C ASP A 38 30.30 -18.15 5.13
N LEU A 39 29.59 -17.31 4.37
CA LEU A 39 28.13 -17.32 4.31
C LEU A 39 27.70 -16.85 2.92
N GLU A 40 27.58 -17.83 2.03
CA GLU A 40 26.70 -17.77 0.87
C GLU A 40 25.26 -17.48 1.34
N ASP A 41 24.85 -16.23 1.51
CA ASP A 41 23.42 -15.89 1.46
C ASP A 41 23.16 -14.39 1.31
N GLY A 42 22.18 -14.03 0.48
CA GLY A 42 21.49 -12.76 0.63
C GLY A 42 21.97 -11.56 -0.19
N PHE A 43 22.55 -11.75 -1.38
CA PHE A 43 22.25 -10.75 -2.44
C PHE A 43 20.78 -10.92 -2.80
N GLU A 44 19.89 -10.34 -1.97
CA GLU A 44 18.50 -10.14 -2.32
C GLU A 44 18.48 -9.31 -3.61
N GLU A 45 18.30 -10.03 -4.70
CA GLU A 45 18.06 -9.52 -6.03
C GLU A 45 16.98 -8.44 -5.92
N PRO A 46 17.22 -7.18 -6.37
CA PRO A 46 16.24 -6.11 -6.25
C PRO A 46 14.90 -6.57 -6.81
N VAL A 47 13.97 -6.89 -5.91
CA VAL A 47 12.73 -7.59 -6.25
C VAL A 47 12.00 -6.78 -7.30
N ALA A 48 11.66 -7.45 -8.40
CA ALA A 48 11.04 -6.85 -9.57
C ALA A 48 9.95 -5.85 -9.17
N ASN A 49 9.97 -4.66 -9.76
CA ASN A 49 8.86 -3.71 -9.74
C ASN A 49 7.66 -4.37 -10.45
N LEU A 50 6.93 -5.24 -9.73
CA LEU A 50 5.65 -5.74 -10.20
C LEU A 50 4.70 -4.55 -10.38
N PRO A 51 3.85 -4.57 -11.41
CA PRO A 51 2.83 -3.53 -11.58
C PRO A 51 1.97 -3.45 -10.33
N ALA A 52 1.69 -2.23 -9.86
CA ALA A 52 0.87 -2.01 -8.67
C ALA A 52 -0.48 -2.69 -8.86
N VAL A 53 -0.74 -3.74 -8.07
CA VAL A 53 -2.05 -4.37 -8.01
C VAL A 53 -2.97 -3.41 -7.25
N LEU A 54 -3.91 -2.81 -7.97
CA LEU A 54 -4.90 -1.90 -7.38
C LEU A 54 -6.09 -2.68 -6.82
N LEU A 55 -6.72 -2.11 -5.80
CA LEU A 55 -7.97 -2.64 -5.24
C LEU A 55 -9.10 -2.54 -6.28
N PRO A 56 -9.99 -3.54 -6.36
CA PRO A 56 -11.21 -3.45 -7.15
C PRO A 56 -12.21 -2.45 -6.52
N GLU A 57 -13.21 -2.03 -7.29
CA GLU A 57 -14.27 -1.09 -6.85
C GLU A 57 -14.98 -1.51 -5.55
N ARG A 58 -15.01 -2.82 -5.26
CA ARG A 58 -15.52 -3.38 -4.00
C ARG A 58 -14.47 -4.31 -3.41
N PRO A 59 -13.53 -3.78 -2.62
CA PRO A 59 -12.45 -4.57 -2.06
C PRO A 59 -12.95 -5.54 -1.00
N THR A 60 -12.36 -6.73 -0.98
CA THR A 60 -12.51 -7.70 0.09
C THR A 60 -11.29 -7.67 1.02
N PRO A 61 -11.37 -8.21 2.25
CA PRO A 61 -10.21 -8.28 3.15
C PRO A 61 -9.00 -8.97 2.49
N ALA A 62 -9.23 -10.03 1.71
CA ALA A 62 -8.17 -10.78 1.02
C ALA A 62 -7.51 -9.98 -0.13
N ASP A 63 -8.20 -8.97 -0.67
CA ASP A 63 -7.62 -8.11 -1.70
C ASP A 63 -6.61 -7.12 -1.12
N VAL A 64 -6.77 -6.74 0.16
CA VAL A 64 -5.82 -5.87 0.87
C VAL A 64 -4.47 -6.55 1.05
N ASP A 65 -4.46 -7.86 1.38
CA ASP A 65 -3.21 -8.65 1.54
C ASP A 65 -2.40 -8.80 0.24
N ARG A 66 -3.08 -8.65 -0.90
CA ARG A 66 -2.49 -8.78 -2.24
C ARG A 66 -1.94 -7.47 -2.79
N LEU A 67 -2.14 -6.36 -2.09
CA LEU A 67 -1.59 -5.06 -2.49
C LEU A 67 -0.06 -5.10 -2.50
N ARG A 68 0.53 -4.55 -3.55
CA ARG A 68 1.98 -4.40 -3.69
C ARG A 68 2.29 -2.97 -4.11
N PHE A 69 3.10 -2.29 -3.31
CA PHE A 69 3.49 -0.90 -3.54
C PHE A 69 4.94 -0.83 -4.01
N SER A 70 5.19 0.01 -5.04
CA SER A 70 6.55 0.29 -5.52
C SER A 70 7.28 1.29 -4.61
N LEU A 71 8.59 1.14 -4.47
CA LEU A 71 9.43 2.04 -3.66
C LEU A 71 9.68 3.38 -4.37
N GLY A 72 9.27 4.49 -3.75
CA GLY A 72 9.51 5.85 -4.23
C GLY A 72 10.64 6.58 -3.49
N LEU A 73 11.28 7.56 -4.14
CA LEU A 73 12.36 8.40 -3.57
C LEU A 73 11.96 9.19 -2.29
N ARG A 74 10.66 9.32 -2.03
CA ARG A 74 10.06 9.82 -0.78
C ARG A 74 8.91 8.90 -0.32
N GLY A 75 9.16 7.60 -0.34
CA GLY A 75 8.17 6.60 0.05
C GLY A 75 7.71 6.74 1.50
N TYR A 76 6.46 6.35 1.76
CA TYR A 76 6.00 6.07 3.12
C TYR A 76 6.83 4.92 3.71
N ARG A 77 6.93 4.87 5.04
CA ARG A 77 7.64 3.77 5.69
C ARG A 77 6.81 2.48 5.61
N MET A 78 7.42 1.37 5.19
CA MET A 78 6.69 0.12 4.97
C MET A 78 6.01 -0.40 6.22
N ASP A 79 6.67 -0.37 7.38
CA ASP A 79 6.10 -0.77 8.67
C ASP A 79 4.81 -0.01 9.03
N GLN A 80 4.77 1.30 8.77
CA GLN A 80 3.58 2.11 9.03
C GLN A 80 2.45 1.81 8.04
N VAL A 81 2.80 1.59 6.77
CA VAL A 81 1.83 1.22 5.74
C VAL A 81 1.24 -0.15 6.04
N ASP A 82 2.08 -1.12 6.41
CA ASP A 82 1.67 -2.48 6.73
C ASP A 82 0.73 -2.52 7.95
N GLU A 83 1.04 -1.78 9.02
CA GLU A 83 0.16 -1.68 10.20
C GLU A 83 -1.22 -1.09 9.83
N VAL A 84 -1.24 -0.06 8.99
CA VAL A 84 -2.50 0.56 8.53
C VAL A 84 -3.29 -0.40 7.65
N LEU A 85 -2.62 -1.16 6.78
CA LEU A 85 -3.26 -2.15 5.91
C LEU A 85 -3.83 -3.33 6.71
N ASP A 86 -3.10 -3.82 7.71
CA ASP A 86 -3.59 -4.86 8.62
C ASP A 86 -4.85 -4.38 9.36
N ARG A 87 -4.82 -3.17 9.90
CA ARG A 87 -5.98 -2.58 10.57
C ARG A 87 -7.16 -2.39 9.62
N LEU A 88 -6.90 -1.97 8.38
CA LEU A 88 -7.93 -1.79 7.36
C LEU A 88 -8.57 -3.13 6.97
N ARG A 89 -7.76 -4.18 6.79
CA ARG A 89 -8.23 -5.55 6.53
C ARG A 89 -9.17 -6.01 7.62
N ASP A 90 -8.77 -5.84 8.88
CA ASP A 90 -9.56 -6.29 10.03
C ASP A 90 -10.89 -5.53 10.11
N GLN A 91 -10.86 -4.21 9.91
CA GLN A 91 -12.08 -3.39 9.87
C GLN A 91 -13.02 -3.77 8.72
N LEU A 92 -12.47 -4.11 7.56
CA LEU A 92 -13.26 -4.55 6.41
C LEU A 92 -13.89 -5.92 6.68
N ALA A 93 -13.19 -6.82 7.35
CA ALA A 93 -13.73 -8.12 7.73
C ALA A 93 -14.91 -8.00 8.71
N VAL A 94 -14.79 -7.10 9.70
CA VAL A 94 -15.88 -6.81 10.65
C VAL A 94 -17.10 -6.24 9.91
N GLN A 95 -16.91 -5.21 9.09
CA GLN A 95 -17.99 -4.59 8.31
C GLN A 95 -18.68 -5.60 7.38
N GLN A 96 -17.90 -6.46 6.72
CA GLN A 96 -18.46 -7.48 5.82
C GLN A 96 -19.30 -8.51 6.57
N SER A 97 -18.87 -8.90 7.78
CA SER A 97 -19.65 -9.79 8.66
C SER A 97 -20.98 -9.16 9.07
N GLU A 98 -20.95 -7.91 9.55
CA GLU A 98 -22.15 -7.18 9.96
C GLU A 98 -23.14 -7.01 8.80
N LEU A 99 -22.64 -6.65 7.63
CA LEU A 99 -23.45 -6.48 6.44
C LEU A 99 -24.05 -7.81 5.96
N ASN A 100 -23.34 -8.92 6.08
CA ASN A 100 -23.89 -10.25 5.81
C ASN A 100 -24.99 -10.61 6.83
N GLN A 101 -24.79 -10.32 8.11
CA GLN A 101 -25.81 -10.55 9.15
C GLN A 101 -27.08 -9.73 8.91
N LEU A 102 -26.93 -8.43 8.60
CA LEU A 102 -28.06 -7.56 8.29
C LEU A 102 -28.82 -8.03 7.06
N ARG A 103 -28.10 -8.44 6.00
CA ARG A 103 -28.72 -9.01 4.79
C ARG A 103 -29.48 -10.31 5.10
N GLY A 104 -28.93 -11.17 5.96
CA GLY A 104 -29.61 -12.38 6.42
C GLY A 104 -30.93 -12.08 7.12
N ARG A 105 -30.93 -11.13 8.08
CA ARG A 105 -32.15 -10.70 8.78
C ARG A 105 -33.20 -10.10 7.83
N LEU A 106 -32.77 -9.31 6.84
CA LEU A 106 -33.68 -8.77 5.82
C LEU A 106 -34.29 -9.88 4.96
N ALA A 107 -33.50 -10.90 4.59
CA ALA A 107 -33.99 -12.05 3.84
C ALA A 107 -35.03 -12.86 4.66
N GLU A 108 -34.80 -13.06 5.95
CA GLU A 108 -35.75 -13.73 6.86
C GLU A 108 -37.07 -12.96 7.00
N LEU A 109 -37.01 -11.63 7.20
CA LEU A 109 -38.19 -10.78 7.32
C LEU A 109 -39.03 -10.73 6.03
N THR A 110 -38.35 -10.66 4.89
CA THR A 110 -39.02 -10.65 3.57
C THR A 110 -39.63 -12.02 3.26
N ALA A 111 -38.94 -13.13 3.57
CA ALA A 111 -39.49 -14.48 3.44
C ALA A 111 -40.70 -14.71 4.36
N GLY A 112 -40.61 -14.28 5.63
CA GLY A 112 -41.74 -14.37 6.57
C GLY A 112 -42.97 -13.55 6.14
N SER A 113 -42.74 -12.40 5.50
CA SER A 113 -43.82 -11.55 4.96
C SER A 113 -44.45 -12.13 3.69
N ALA A 114 -43.65 -12.77 2.82
CA ALA A 114 -44.13 -13.44 1.61
C ALA A 114 -44.98 -14.68 1.90
N VAL A 115 -44.74 -15.37 3.02
CA VAL A 115 -45.58 -16.51 3.47
C VAL A 115 -46.93 -16.02 4.02
N VAL A 116 -47.05 -14.75 4.41
CA VAL A 116 -48.24 -14.18 5.08
C VAL A 116 -49.19 -13.41 4.13
N GLY A 117 -48.89 -13.25 2.83
CA GLY A 117 -49.88 -12.68 1.89
C GLY A 117 -49.63 -12.98 0.40
N PRO A 118 -50.67 -13.05 -0.47
CA PRO A 118 -52.07 -12.70 -0.26
C PRO A 118 -53.06 -13.88 -0.40
N ALA A 119 -53.76 -14.25 0.68
CA ALA A 119 -55.04 -14.96 0.60
C ALA A 119 -56.17 -13.94 0.36
N THR A 120 -56.05 -13.15 -0.70
CA THR A 120 -57.09 -12.22 -1.15
C THR A 120 -57.37 -12.55 -2.61
N GLY A 121 -58.29 -13.48 -2.84
CA GLY A 121 -58.64 -13.86 -4.20
C GLY A 121 -59.43 -15.15 -4.32
N ASP A 122 -60.40 -15.40 -3.44
CA ASP A 122 -61.53 -16.24 -3.84
C ASP A 122 -62.75 -15.97 -2.95
N ARG A 123 -63.68 -15.13 -3.43
CA ARG A 123 -65.11 -15.46 -3.35
C ARG A 123 -65.80 -14.96 -4.61
N PRO A 124 -66.55 -15.82 -5.31
CA PRO A 124 -67.19 -15.50 -6.57
C PRO A 124 -68.42 -14.61 -6.37
N HIS A 125 -68.75 -13.92 -7.46
CA HIS A 125 -69.97 -13.14 -7.66
C HIS A 125 -71.24 -13.96 -7.37
N GLU A 126 -72.13 -13.44 -6.52
CA GLU A 126 -73.59 -13.54 -6.68
C GLU A 126 -74.30 -12.43 -5.90
#